data_AF-A0A2H0FQC8-F1
#
_entry.id   AF-A0A2H0FQC8-F1
#
_cell.length_a   1.000
_cell.length_b   1.000
_cell.length_c   1.000
_cell.angle_alpha   90.00
_cell.angle_beta   90.00
_cell.angle_gamma   90.00
#
_symmetry.space_group_name_H-M   'P 1'
#
loop_
_entity.id
_entity.type
_entity.pdbx_description
1 polymer ?
#
loop_
_entity_poly.entity_id
_entity_poly.type
_entity_poly.pdbx_seq_one_letter_code
_entity_poly.pdbx_strand_id
1 'polypeptide(L)'
;MKIVKMLLGLFTNKLSTSAPLVIIKKGKEDKNIKEYNSIEEAIADLESDPNVSKEKIEKLKSSLKSLKNKTSIKINDGELIKCRIK
;
A
#
# COMPACT_ATOMS: atom_id res chain seq x y z
N MET A 1 23.53 43.25 -7.11
CA MET A 1 23.73 41.79 -7.34
C MET A 1 23.13 40.94 -6.21
N LYS A 2 21.83 41.03 -5.94
CA LYS A 2 21.15 40.18 -4.92
C LYS A 2 19.87 39.52 -5.46
N ILE A 3 19.18 40.18 -6.38
CA ILE A 3 17.92 39.70 -6.98
C ILE A 3 18.12 38.46 -7.87
N VAL A 4 19.24 38.38 -8.60
CA VAL A 4 19.53 37.23 -9.48
C VAL A 4 19.77 35.93 -8.69
N LYS A 5 20.29 36.01 -7.45
CA LYS A 5 20.49 34.85 -6.57
C LYS A 5 19.18 34.25 -6.06
N MET A 6 18.13 35.07 -5.93
CA MET A 6 16.83 34.66 -5.38
C MET A 6 15.99 33.85 -6.40
N LEU A 7 16.22 34.08 -7.70
CA LEU A 7 15.56 33.35 -8.79
C LEU A 7 16.12 31.94 -9.03
N LEU A 8 17.36 31.67 -8.62
CA LEU A 8 17.99 30.34 -8.75
C LEU A 8 17.44 29.31 -7.75
N GLY A 9 16.76 29.75 -6.69
CA GLY A 9 16.16 28.84 -5.69
C GLY A 9 14.90 28.12 -6.18
N LEU A 10 14.24 28.63 -7.23
CA LEU A 10 13.00 28.06 -7.78
C LEU A 10 13.23 26.87 -8.71
N PHE A 11 14.47 26.62 -9.13
CA PHE A 11 14.86 25.48 -9.96
C PHE A 11 15.46 24.31 -9.18
N THR A 12 15.33 24.32 -7.85
CA THR A 12 15.57 23.12 -7.05
C THR A 12 14.36 22.20 -7.19
N ASN A 13 14.27 21.54 -8.35
CA ASN A 13 13.40 20.40 -8.54
C ASN A 13 13.76 19.38 -7.46
N LYS A 14 13.04 19.38 -6.33
CA LYS A 14 13.02 18.22 -5.44
C LYS A 14 12.70 17.06 -6.36
N LEU A 15 13.69 16.18 -6.54
CA LEU A 15 13.51 14.94 -7.27
C LEU A 15 12.39 14.23 -6.54
N SER A 16 11.17 14.34 -7.07
CA SER A 16 10.05 13.53 -6.66
C SER A 16 10.50 12.14 -7.01
N THR A 17 11.05 11.42 -6.03
CA THR A 17 11.44 10.04 -6.16
C THR A 17 10.17 9.32 -6.57
N SER A 18 10.04 9.09 -7.87
CA SER A 18 8.92 8.39 -8.48
C SER A 18 8.74 7.11 -7.69
N ALA A 19 7.62 7.00 -6.98
CA ALA A 19 7.29 5.77 -6.29
C ALA A 19 7.28 4.65 -7.36
N PRO A 20 7.92 3.50 -7.11
CA PRO A 20 8.00 2.44 -8.09
C PRO A 20 6.59 2.02 -8.49
N LEU A 21 6.24 2.25 -9.75
CA LEU A 21 4.96 1.90 -10.33
C LEU A 21 5.01 0.42 -10.69
N VAL A 22 4.36 -0.42 -9.87
CA VAL A 22 4.28 -1.85 -10.14
C VAL A 22 3.19 -2.07 -11.21
N ILE A 23 3.61 -2.25 -12.47
CA ILE A 23 2.70 -2.57 -13.58
C ILE A 23 2.58 -4.11 -13.65
N ILE A 24 1.52 -4.67 -13.07
CA ILE A 24 1.19 -6.08 -13.23
C ILE A 24 0.44 -6.23 -14.56
N LYS A 25 1.12 -6.77 -15.57
CA LYS A 25 0.51 -7.05 -16.88
C LYS A 25 -0.52 -8.18 -16.69
N LYS A 26 -1.78 -7.96 -17.09
CA LYS A 26 -2.80 -9.01 -17.17
C LYS A 26 -2.30 -10.09 -18.13
N GLY A 27 -1.73 -11.17 -17.57
CA GLY A 27 -1.40 -12.37 -18.31
C GLY A 27 -2.68 -13.02 -18.83
N LYS A 28 -2.56 -13.86 -19.88
CA LYS A 28 -3.68 -14.60 -20.47
C LYS A 28 -4.55 -15.18 -19.35
N GLU A 29 -5.87 -15.01 -19.51
CA GLU A 29 -6.92 -15.41 -18.56
C GLU A 29 -6.68 -16.82 -18.00
N ASP A 30 -5.98 -16.90 -16.87
CA ASP A 30 -5.99 -18.12 -16.06
C ASP A 30 -7.39 -18.21 -15.47
N LYS A 31 -8.18 -19.17 -15.97
CA LYS A 31 -9.58 -19.41 -15.55
C LYS A 31 -9.73 -19.72 -14.06
N ASN A 32 -8.62 -19.91 -13.36
CA ASN A 32 -8.56 -20.20 -11.93
C ASN A 32 -8.20 -18.97 -11.06
N ILE A 33 -7.97 -17.80 -11.66
CA ILE A 33 -7.72 -16.57 -10.90
C ILE A 33 -9.06 -15.87 -10.69
N LYS A 34 -9.50 -15.81 -9.43
CA LYS A 34 -10.61 -14.94 -9.03
C LYS A 34 -10.08 -13.52 -8.83
N GLU A 35 -10.56 -12.59 -9.65
CA GLU A 35 -10.31 -11.15 -9.48
C GLU A 35 -11.32 -10.58 -8.47
N TYR A 36 -10.85 -9.67 -7.62
CA TYR A 36 -11.67 -9.01 -6.60
C TYR A 36 -11.60 -7.49 -6.78
N ASN A 37 -12.71 -6.81 -6.53
CA ASN A 37 -12.77 -5.34 -6.63
C ASN A 37 -12.18 -4.65 -5.39
N SER A 38 -12.13 -5.37 -4.26
CA SER A 38 -11.59 -4.85 -3.00
C SER A 38 -10.97 -5.96 -2.15
N ILE A 39 -10.13 -5.56 -1.19
CA ILE A 39 -9.58 -6.50 -0.19
C ILE A 39 -10.71 -7.02 0.71
N GLU A 40 -11.73 -6.22 0.99
CA GLU A 40 -12.91 -6.65 1.76
C GLU A 40 -13.65 -7.81 1.09
N GLU A 41 -13.82 -7.76 -0.22
CA GLU A 41 -14.45 -8.82 -1.01
C GLU A 41 -13.66 -10.14 -0.90
N ALA A 42 -12.33 -10.06 -1.01
CA ALA A 42 -11.45 -11.21 -0.82
C ALA A 42 -11.50 -11.77 0.61
N ILE A 43 -11.63 -10.91 1.62
CA ILE A 43 -11.76 -11.35 3.03
C ILE A 43 -13.11 -12.05 3.25
N ALA A 44 -14.20 -11.54 2.68
CA ALA A 44 -15.53 -12.15 2.81
C ALA A 44 -15.56 -13.57 2.22
N ASP A 45 -14.86 -13.78 1.10
CA ASP A 45 -14.66 -15.11 0.53
C ASP A 45 -13.89 -16.04 1.49
N LEU A 46 -12.78 -15.56 2.07
CA LEU A 46 -11.99 -16.33 3.06
C LEU A 46 -12.79 -16.67 4.32
N GLU A 47 -13.75 -15.83 4.72
CA GLU A 47 -14.67 -16.11 5.85
C GLU A 47 -15.58 -17.29 5.62
N SER A 48 -15.92 -17.57 4.36
CA SER A 48 -16.72 -18.71 3.99
C SER A 48 -15.92 -20.01 3.88
N ASP A 49 -14.59 -19.94 3.84
CA ASP A 49 -13.72 -21.09 3.67
C ASP A 49 -13.47 -21.83 5.00
N PRO A 50 -13.92 -23.10 5.14
CA PRO A 50 -13.72 -23.88 6.37
C PRO A 50 -12.25 -24.21 6.65
N ASN A 51 -11.35 -24.08 5.67
CA ASN A 51 -9.92 -24.35 5.83
C ASN A 51 -9.17 -23.15 6.42
N VAL A 52 -9.80 -21.99 6.52
CA VAL A 52 -9.19 -20.77 7.06
C VAL A 52 -9.63 -20.58 8.50
N SER A 53 -8.67 -20.44 9.40
CA SER A 53 -8.99 -20.24 10.81
C SER A 53 -9.58 -18.84 11.05
N LYS A 54 -10.66 -18.78 11.83
CA LYS A 54 -11.33 -17.52 12.19
C LYS A 54 -10.37 -16.51 12.84
N GLU A 55 -9.42 -16.99 13.64
CA GLU A 55 -8.40 -16.15 14.26
C GLU A 55 -7.53 -15.40 13.23
N LYS A 56 -7.11 -16.08 12.16
CA LYS A 56 -6.31 -15.46 11.09
C LYS A 56 -7.10 -14.39 10.35
N ILE A 57 -8.39 -14.63 10.13
CA ILE A 57 -9.30 -13.67 9.48
C ILE A 57 -9.46 -12.41 10.33
N GLU A 58 -9.71 -12.55 11.63
CA GLU A 58 -9.85 -11.40 12.53
C GLU A 58 -8.56 -10.59 12.64
N LYS A 59 -7.40 -11.26 12.66
CA LYS A 59 -6.09 -10.58 12.59
C LYS A 59 -5.92 -9.81 11.27
N LEU A 60 -6.36 -10.39 10.15
CA LEU A 60 -6.31 -9.75 8.84
C LEU A 60 -7.22 -8.51 8.78
N LYS A 61 -8.47 -8.60 9.24
CA LYS A 61 -9.41 -7.48 9.34
C LYS A 61 -8.84 -6.33 10.19
N SER A 62 -8.28 -6.64 11.35
CA SER A 62 -7.65 -5.66 12.24
C SER A 62 -6.46 -4.96 11.59
N SER A 63 -5.65 -5.72 10.84
CA SER A 63 -4.51 -5.20 10.09
C SER A 63 -4.95 -4.26 8.98
N LEU A 64 -6.00 -4.62 8.23
CA LEU A 64 -6.57 -3.79 7.17
C LEU A 64 -7.18 -2.49 7.71
N LYS A 65 -7.91 -2.57 8.84
CA LYS A 65 -8.44 -1.38 9.52
C LYS A 65 -7.31 -0.44 9.97
N SER A 66 -6.25 -1.00 10.54
CA SER A 66 -5.07 -0.24 10.95
C SER A 66 -4.34 0.40 9.78
N LEU A 67 -4.32 -0.28 8.63
CA LEU A 67 -3.74 0.21 7.38
C LEU A 67 -4.54 1.39 6.82
N LYS A 68 -5.86 1.25 6.73
CA LYS A 68 -6.76 2.31 6.22
C LYS A 68 -6.75 3.58 7.08
N ASN A 69 -6.62 3.42 8.39
CA ASN A 69 -6.67 4.54 9.33
C ASN A 69 -5.33 5.30 9.44
N LYS A 70 -4.24 4.79 8.87
CA LYS A 70 -2.92 5.42 8.94
C LYS A 70 -2.64 6.21 7.66
N THR A 71 -2.32 7.50 7.82
CA THR A 71 -1.86 8.36 6.72
C THR A 71 -0.48 7.96 6.18
N SER A 72 0.35 7.32 7.02
CA SER A 72 1.67 6.83 6.64
C SER A 72 1.95 5.48 7.31
N ILE A 73 2.48 4.55 6.52
CA ILE A 73 2.96 3.25 6.96
C ILE A 73 4.41 3.09 6.52
N LYS A 74 5.20 2.39 7.34
CA LYS A 74 6.53 1.96 6.96
C LYS A 74 6.61 0.46 7.19
N ILE A 75 7.03 -0.25 6.16
CA ILE A 75 7.14 -1.69 6.14
C ILE A 75 8.62 -2.03 6.03
N ASN A 76 9.09 -2.92 6.90
CA ASN A 76 10.44 -3.50 6.80
C ASN A 76 10.30 -5.02 6.98
N ASP A 77 10.80 -5.81 6.03
CA ASP A 77 10.74 -7.28 6.04
C ASP A 77 9.34 -7.87 6.28
N GLY A 78 8.30 -7.22 5.71
CA GLY A 78 6.91 -7.65 5.85
C GLY A 78 6.24 -7.22 7.16
N GLU A 79 6.95 -6.53 8.06
CA GLU A 79 6.40 -6.04 9.33
C GLU A 79 6.14 -4.53 9.32
N LEU A 80 5.06 -4.11 10.01
CA LEU A 80 4.73 -2.69 10.20
C LEU A 80 5.59 -2.08 11.30
N ILE A 81 6.47 -1.15 10.94
CA ILE A 81 7.31 -0.43 11.90
C ILE A 81 6.74 0.96 12.23
N LYS A 82 7.02 1.43 13.45
CA LYS A 82 6.52 2.72 13.95
C LYS A 82 7.03 3.86 13.07
N CYS A 83 6.10 4.59 12.45
CA CYS A 83 6.43 5.82 11.76
C CYS A 83 6.72 6.90 12.81
N ARG A 84 7.98 7.36 12.88
CA ARG A 84 8.35 8.53 13.67
C ARG A 84 8.06 9.76 12.81
N ILE A 85 6.93 10.41 13.08
CA ILE A 85 6.62 11.72 12.50
C ILE A 85 7.50 12.71 13.28
N LYS A 86 8.41 13.40 12.58
CA LYS A 86 9.25 14.46 13.15
C LYS A 86 8.45 15.75 13.22
#